data_AF-A0A0G4F465-F1
#
_entry.id   AF-A0A0G4F465-F1
#
_cell.length_a   1.000
_cell.length_b   1.000
_cell.length_c   1.000
_cell.angle_alpha   90.00
_cell.angle_beta   90.00
_cell.angle_gamma   90.00
#
_symmetry.space_group_name_H-M   'P 1'
#
loop_
_entity.id
_entity.type
_entity.pdbx_description
1 polymer ?
#
loop_
_entity_poly.entity_id
_entity_poly.type
_entity_poly.pdbx_seq_one_letter_code
_entity_poly.pdbx_strand_id
1 'polypeptide(L)'
;MRPLATSSFRSFSSASAVTLTRDSNQALGIGQYAIDMLSGKYGDNIDKSVYEKVTQFHTDSVMCGISALSLKTNAPTLLRAEALEYPQE
;
A
#
# COMPACT_ATOMS: atom_id res chain seq x y z
N MET A 1 -22.73 40.51 -8.87
CA MET A 1 -22.23 39.99 -7.58
C MET A 1 -21.80 38.54 -7.77
N ARG A 2 -20.49 38.25 -7.78
CA ARG A 2 -19.95 36.87 -7.74
C ARG A 2 -19.44 36.62 -6.32
N PRO A 3 -19.76 35.50 -5.66
CA PRO A 3 -19.17 35.21 -4.35
C PRO A 3 -17.70 34.84 -4.51
N LEU A 4 -16.84 35.41 -3.66
CA LEU A 4 -15.43 35.03 -3.55
C LEU A 4 -15.36 33.58 -3.04
N ALA A 5 -14.65 32.73 -3.79
CA ALA A 5 -14.26 31.41 -3.31
C ALA A 5 -13.35 31.59 -2.08
N THR A 6 -13.83 31.17 -0.91
CA THR A 6 -13.01 30.98 0.28
C THR A 6 -11.99 29.89 0.01
N SER A 7 -10.76 30.29 -0.34
CA SER A 7 -9.60 29.40 -0.33
C SER A 7 -9.32 28.99 1.11
N SER A 8 -9.67 27.75 1.45
CA SER A 8 -9.26 27.12 2.69
C SER A 8 -7.77 26.84 2.60
N PHE A 9 -6.96 27.68 3.26
CA PHE A 9 -5.53 27.42 3.42
C PHE A 9 -5.38 26.19 4.34
N ARG A 10 -5.17 25.02 3.74
CA ARG A 10 -4.72 23.84 4.48
C ARG A 10 -3.30 24.12 4.99
N SER A 11 -3.15 24.14 6.32
CA SER A 11 -1.84 24.15 6.96
C SER A 11 -1.15 22.82 6.69
N PHE A 12 -0.03 22.84 5.97
CA PHE A 12 0.81 21.68 5.76
C PHE A 12 1.69 21.48 6.99
N SER A 13 1.43 20.42 7.76
CA SER A 13 2.34 19.99 8.83
C SER A 13 3.66 19.52 8.20
N SER A 14 4.78 20.08 8.66
CA SER A 14 6.13 19.86 8.14
C SER A 14 6.76 18.50 8.51
N ALA A 15 6.04 17.61 9.20
CA ALA A 15 6.57 16.30 9.58
C ALA A 15 6.45 15.31 8.43
N SER A 16 7.59 14.93 7.81
CA SER A 16 7.65 13.97 6.70
C SER A 16 7.49 12.50 7.12
N ALA A 17 7.50 12.22 8.42
CA ALA A 17 7.37 10.87 8.96
C ALA A 17 6.70 10.91 10.33
N VAL A 18 6.06 9.79 10.69
CA VAL A 18 5.57 9.52 12.05
C VAL A 18 6.60 8.64 12.75
N THR A 19 7.09 9.09 13.91
CA THR A 19 8.06 8.33 14.72
C THR A 19 7.33 7.58 15.83
N LEU A 20 7.52 6.26 15.89
CA LEU A 20 7.04 5.41 16.98
C LEU A 20 8.19 5.10 17.92
N THR A 21 8.05 5.42 19.21
CA THR A 21 9.08 5.13 20.21
C THR A 21 9.18 3.62 20.47
N ARG A 22 10.35 3.17 20.94
CA ARG A 22 10.63 1.74 21.18
C ARG A 22 9.71 1.11 22.23
N ASP A 23 9.24 1.90 23.17
CA ASP A 23 8.35 1.53 24.28
C ASP A 23 6.86 1.69 23.94
N SER A 24 6.53 2.10 22.72
CA SER A 24 5.14 2.20 22.25
C SER A 24 4.63 0.87 21.66
N ASN A 25 3.30 0.72 21.58
CA ASN A 25 2.68 -0.37 20.82
C ASN A 25 2.84 -0.10 19.31
N GLN A 26 3.96 -0.55 18.74
CA GLN A 26 4.32 -0.28 17.35
C GLN A 26 3.31 -0.87 16.35
N ALA A 27 2.73 -2.03 16.65
CA ALA A 27 1.74 -2.66 15.78
C ALA A 27 0.49 -1.77 15.64
N LEU A 28 -0.01 -1.25 16.75
CA LEU A 28 -1.14 -0.31 16.74
C LEU A 28 -0.76 0.99 16.01
N GLY A 29 0.45 1.52 16.25
CA GLY A 29 0.93 2.73 15.59
C GLY A 29 1.02 2.60 14.07
N ILE A 30 1.55 1.49 13.56
CA ILE A 30 1.62 1.20 12.12
C ILE A 30 0.21 1.04 11.53
N GLY A 31 -0.69 0.34 12.24
CA GLY A 31 -2.07 0.19 11.83
C GLY A 31 -2.79 1.54 11.71
N GLN A 32 -2.64 2.41 12.70
CA GLN A 32 -3.22 3.75 12.66
C GLN A 32 -2.62 4.60 11.54
N TYR A 33 -1.31 4.51 11.31
CA TYR A 33 -0.67 5.19 10.19
C TYR A 33 -1.25 4.74 8.83
N ALA A 34 -1.50 3.45 8.64
CA ALA A 34 -2.12 2.92 7.43
C ALA A 34 -3.55 3.48 7.23
N ILE A 35 -4.35 3.54 8.30
CA ILE A 35 -5.69 4.16 8.27
C ILE A 35 -5.59 5.64 7.92
N ASP A 36 -4.66 6.37 8.53
CA ASP A 36 -4.45 7.80 8.29
C ASP A 36 -3.96 8.08 6.85
N MET A 37 -3.12 7.20 6.30
CA MET A 37 -2.72 7.24 4.90
C MET A 37 -3.92 7.06 3.98
N LEU A 38 -4.73 6.02 4.20
CA LEU A 38 -5.88 5.70 3.34
C LEU A 38 -7.05 6.68 3.48
N SER A 39 -7.23 7.28 4.66
CA SER A 39 -8.30 8.25 4.94
C SER A 39 -8.02 9.66 4.43
N GLY A 40 -6.90 9.87 3.74
CA GLY A 40 -6.54 11.16 3.15
C GLY A 40 -5.80 12.11 4.10
N LYS A 41 -5.66 11.77 5.39
CA LYS A 41 -4.85 12.57 6.34
C LYS A 41 -3.40 12.70 5.88
N TYR A 42 -2.84 11.63 5.32
CA TYR A 42 -1.51 11.65 4.68
C TYR A 42 -1.56 11.34 3.17
N GLY A 43 -2.57 10.59 2.69
CA GLY A 43 -2.61 10.09 1.31
C GLY A 43 -3.09 11.07 0.23
N ASP A 44 -3.67 12.22 0.58
CA ASP A 44 -4.27 13.14 -0.40
C ASP A 44 -3.24 13.85 -1.31
N ASN A 45 -1.98 13.92 -0.91
CA ASN A 45 -0.93 14.69 -1.61
C ASN A 45 0.29 13.83 -1.96
N ILE A 46 0.07 12.58 -2.36
CA ILE A 46 1.15 11.69 -2.82
C ILE A 46 1.63 12.13 -4.21
N ASP A 47 2.95 12.28 -4.36
CA ASP A 47 3.54 12.66 -5.64
C ASP A 47 3.33 11.59 -6.72
N LYS A 48 3.10 12.02 -7.96
CA LYS A 48 2.86 11.14 -9.11
C LYS A 48 3.97 10.10 -9.32
N SER A 49 5.23 10.47 -9.04
CA SER A 49 6.38 9.57 -9.16
C SER A 49 6.28 8.35 -8.24
N VAL A 50 5.60 8.46 -7.09
CA VAL A 50 5.36 7.34 -6.18
C VAL A 50 4.43 6.32 -6.83
N TYR A 51 3.35 6.79 -7.45
CA TYR A 51 2.43 5.90 -8.17
C TYR A 51 3.11 5.20 -9.34
N GLU A 52 3.96 5.89 -10.09
CA GLU A 52 4.75 5.29 -11.17
C GLU A 52 5.66 4.17 -10.66
N LYS A 53 6.28 4.36 -9.48
CA LYS A 53 7.10 3.33 -8.83
C LYS A 53 6.27 2.14 -8.34
N VAL A 54 5.09 2.39 -7.79
CA VAL A 54 4.15 1.32 -7.39
C VAL A 54 3.71 0.53 -8.61
N THR A 55 3.41 1.17 -9.74
CA THR A 55 3.07 0.49 -11.00
C THR A 55 4.25 -0.35 -11.52
N GLN A 56 5.47 0.18 -11.46
CA GLN A 56 6.68 -0.55 -11.84
C GLN A 56 6.86 -1.81 -10.98
N PHE A 57 6.73 -1.67 -9.65
CA PHE A 57 6.80 -2.79 -8.71
C PHE A 57 5.70 -3.82 -8.95
N HIS A 58 4.46 -3.38 -9.15
CA HIS A 58 3.34 -4.27 -9.41
C HIS A 58 3.58 -5.11 -10.66
N THR A 59 4.02 -4.47 -11.74
CA THR A 59 4.34 -5.14 -13.01
C THR A 59 5.41 -6.21 -12.83
N ASP A 60 6.50 -5.88 -12.12
CA ASP A 60 7.59 -6.83 -11.83
C ASP A 60 7.10 -8.02 -10.99
N SER A 61 6.33 -7.76 -9.92
CA SER A 61 5.81 -8.81 -9.05
C SER A 61 4.93 -9.82 -9.79
N VAL A 62 4.07 -9.34 -10.70
CA VAL A 62 3.19 -10.20 -11.50
C VAL A 62 4.00 -11.01 -12.51
N MET A 63 4.92 -10.38 -13.25
CA MET A 63 5.72 -11.05 -14.26
C MET A 63 6.66 -12.09 -13.66
N CYS A 64 7.22 -11.82 -12.47
CA CYS A 64 7.98 -12.79 -11.70
C CYS A 64 7.11 -14.00 -11.32
N GLY A 65 5.88 -13.77 -10.84
CA GLY A 65 4.93 -14.83 -10.53
C GLY A 65 4.56 -15.70 -11.75
N ILE A 66 4.28 -15.08 -12.90
CA ILE A 66 4.00 -15.79 -14.16
C ILE A 66 5.20 -16.64 -14.59
N SER A 67 6.41 -16.09 -14.47
CA SER A 67 7.64 -16.82 -14.79
C SER A 67 7.84 -18.02 -13.88
N ALA A 68 7.61 -17.86 -12.58
CA ALA A 68 7.67 -18.93 -11.59
C ALA A 68 6.66 -20.06 -11.89
N LEU A 69 5.43 -19.71 -12.30
CA LEU A 69 4.43 -20.68 -12.74
C LEU A 69 4.87 -21.42 -14.00
N SER A 70 5.37 -20.69 -15.00
CA SER A 70 5.80 -21.25 -16.29
C SER A 70 6.94 -22.25 -16.12
N LEU A 71 7.86 -21.97 -15.20
CA LEU A 71 8.99 -22.84 -14.88
C LEU A 71 8.66 -23.92 -13.85
N LYS A 72 7.40 -24.02 -13.40
CA LYS A 72 6.95 -24.96 -12.36
C LYS A 72 7.87 -24.96 -11.15
N THR A 73 8.19 -23.77 -10.66
CA THR A 73 9.02 -23.66 -9.46
C THR A 73 8.30 -24.28 -8.27
N ASN A 74 9.07 -24.60 -7.22
CA ASN A 74 8.59 -25.42 -6.10
C ASN A 74 7.36 -24.78 -5.41
N ALA A 75 7.48 -23.53 -4.97
CA ALA A 75 6.42 -22.83 -4.24
C ALA A 75 5.05 -22.84 -4.95
N PRO A 76 4.90 -22.32 -6.19
CA PRO A 76 3.59 -22.34 -6.86
C PRO A 76 3.08 -23.76 -7.18
N THR A 77 3.97 -24.74 -7.35
CA THR A 77 3.56 -26.13 -7.58
C THR A 77 2.94 -26.75 -6.32
N LEU A 78 3.59 -26.58 -5.17
CA LEU A 78 3.10 -27.08 -3.89
C LEU A 78 1.82 -26.35 -3.45
N LEU A 79 1.83 -25.01 -3.48
CA LEU A 79 0.66 -24.21 -3.06
C LEU A 79 -0.57 -24.52 -3.92
N ARG A 80 -0.37 -24.81 -5.22
CA ARG A 80 -1.47 -25.26 -6.09
C ARG A 80 -1.99 -26.64 -5.69
N ALA A 81 -1.11 -27.57 -5.34
CA ALA A 81 -1.53 -28.91 -4.90
C ALA A 81 -2.33 -28.82 -3.60
N GLU A 82 -1.83 -28.07 -2.61
CA GLU A 82 -2.53 -27.80 -1.34
C GLU A 82 -3.91 -27.16 -1.58
N ALA A 83 -3.98 -26.16 -2.46
CA ALA A 83 -5.24 -25.49 -2.78
C ALA A 83 -6.30 -26.43 -3.42
N LEU A 84 -5.88 -27.49 -4.11
CA LEU A 84 -6.79 -28.49 -4.69
C LEU A 84 -7.35 -29.48 -3.67
N GLU A 85 -6.76 -29.55 -2.47
CA GLU A 85 -7.26 -30.40 -1.37
C GLU A 85 -8.36 -29.71 -0.57
N TYR A 86 -8.56 -28.39 -0.74
CA TYR A 86 -9.60 -27.65 -0.03
C TYR A 86 -11.01 -28.10 -0.44
N PRO A 87 -11.93 -28.26 0.53
CA PRO A 87 -13.33 -28.57 0.23
C PRO A 87 -13.91 -27.59 -0.78
N GLN A 88 -14.62 -28.11 -1.77
CA GLN A 88 -15.40 -27.30 -2.68
C GLN A 88 -16.76 -27.07 -2.02
N GLU A 89 -17.13 -25.82 -1.76
CA GLU A 89 -18.48 -25.44 -1.32
C GLU A 89 -19.51 -25.52 -2.46
#